data_AF-A0A933E6A3-F1
#
_entry.id   AF-A0A933E6A3-F1
#
_cell.length_a   1.000
_cell.length_b   1.000
_cell.length_c   1.000
_cell.angle_alpha   90.00
_cell.angle_beta   90.00
_cell.angle_gamma   90.00
#
_symmetry.space_group_name_H-M   'P 1'
#
loop_
_entity.id
_entity.type
_entity.pdbx_description
1 polymer ?
#
loop_
_entity_poly.entity_id
_entity_poly.type
_entity_poly.pdbx_seq_one_letter_code
_entity_poly.pdbx_strand_id
1 'polypeptide(L)'
;MSLAHKFSWQKFLKQNPDLKKKGVKRTSPEGEKAYKAAFKEFARKYIKEREERLKKEETRATKVKVELVKKLKGVDGKKWHLKAKKLNREIGRLDSYLASLQQSKERTKNLSKEV
;
A
#
# COMPACT_ATOMS: atom_id res chain seq x y z
N MET A 1 -9.05 8.54 -2.46
CA MET A 1 -9.22 8.92 -1.04
C MET A 1 -7.96 9.63 -0.58
N SER A 2 -8.00 10.95 -0.38
CA SER A 2 -6.83 11.69 0.12
C SER A 2 -6.53 11.32 1.59
N LEU A 3 -5.27 11.46 2.02
CA LEU A 3 -4.85 11.24 3.41
C LEU A 3 -5.68 12.05 4.41
N ALA A 4 -6.11 13.26 4.02
CA ALA A 4 -6.93 14.16 4.83
C ALA A 4 -8.33 13.59 5.13
N HIS A 5 -8.88 12.72 4.27
CA HIS A 5 -10.15 12.02 4.56
C HIS A 5 -9.97 10.81 5.50
N LYS A 6 -8.75 10.28 5.63
CA LYS A 6 -8.45 9.12 6.50
C LYS A 6 -8.19 9.50 7.97
N PHE A 7 -7.88 10.77 8.21
CA PHE A 7 -7.66 11.33 9.53
C PHE A 7 -8.55 12.55 9.71
N SER A 8 -9.66 12.38 10.43
CA SER A 8 -10.63 13.44 10.72
C SER A 8 -10.37 14.08 12.08
N TRP A 9 -10.85 15.31 12.28
CA TRP A 9 -10.84 15.99 13.58
C TRP A 9 -11.44 15.13 14.70
N GLN A 10 -12.51 14.41 14.38
CA GLN A 10 -13.18 13.51 15.32
C GLN A 10 -12.28 12.33 15.72
N LYS A 11 -11.50 11.78 14.77
CA LYS A 11 -10.51 10.73 15.02
C LYS A 11 -9.34 11.24 15.85
N PHE A 12 -8.89 12.47 15.60
CA PHE A 12 -7.87 13.15 16.42
C PHE A 12 -8.32 13.34 17.87
N LEU A 13 -9.55 13.84 18.09
CA LEU A 13 -10.10 14.02 19.44
C LEU A 13 -10.34 12.70 20.18
N LYS A 14 -10.58 11.59 19.47
CA LYS A 14 -10.63 10.25 20.08
C LYS A 14 -9.25 9.78 20.54
N GLN A 15 -8.20 10.08 19.78
CA GLN A 15 -6.81 9.74 20.14
C GLN A 15 -6.22 10.67 21.20
N ASN A 16 -6.77 11.89 21.35
CA ASN A 16 -6.32 12.89 22.32
C ASN A 16 -7.49 13.32 23.22
N PRO A 17 -7.93 12.47 24.17
CA PRO A 17 -9.07 12.75 25.03
C PRO A 17 -8.88 14.01 25.89
N ASP A 18 -7.65 14.39 26.23
CA ASP A 18 -7.38 15.59 27.04
C ASP A 18 -7.65 16.88 26.27
N LEU A 19 -7.34 16.93 24.97
CA LEU A 19 -7.68 18.06 24.09
C LEU A 19 -9.19 18.14 23.85
N LYS A 20 -9.87 16.99 23.83
CA LYS A 20 -11.33 16.90 23.78
C LYS A 20 -11.96 17.44 25.06
N LYS A 21 -11.44 17.07 26.24
CA LYS A 21 -11.89 17.57 27.55
C LYS A 21 -11.66 19.08 27.70
N LYS A 22 -10.56 19.60 27.17
CA LYS A 22 -10.25 21.03 27.12
C LYS A 22 -11.12 21.83 26.12
N GLY A 23 -12.00 21.16 25.35
CA GLY A 23 -12.89 21.85 24.40
C GLY A 23 -12.16 22.54 23.25
N VAL A 24 -10.92 22.12 22.95
CA VAL A 24 -10.09 22.77 21.93
C VAL A 24 -10.77 22.64 20.57
N LYS A 25 -11.00 23.78 19.91
CA LYS A 25 -11.58 23.81 18.55
C LYS A 25 -10.48 23.61 17.51
N ARG A 26 -10.84 23.02 16.36
CA ARG A 26 -9.92 22.90 15.22
C ARG A 26 -9.40 24.24 14.73
N THR A 27 -10.23 25.28 14.85
CA THR A 27 -9.93 26.65 14.42
C THR A 27 -9.10 27.44 15.44
N SER A 28 -8.83 26.90 16.63
CA SER A 28 -7.94 27.57 17.57
C SER A 28 -6.48 27.34 17.18
N PRO A 29 -5.57 28.30 17.45
CA PRO A 29 -4.15 28.15 17.13
C PRO A 29 -3.51 26.90 17.75
N GLU A 30 -3.92 26.55 18.96
CA GLU A 30 -3.47 25.35 19.68
C GLU A 30 -4.00 24.06 19.03
N GLY A 31 -5.30 24.04 18.68
CA GLY A 31 -5.95 22.89 18.05
C GLY A 31 -5.43 22.62 16.65
N GLU A 32 -5.17 23.68 15.87
CA GLU A 32 -4.61 23.57 14.54
C GLU A 32 -3.17 23.02 14.56
N LYS A 33 -2.33 23.54 15.47
CA LYS A 33 -0.95 23.05 15.65
C LYS A 33 -0.92 21.58 16.07
N ALA A 34 -1.71 21.22 17.09
CA ALA A 34 -1.76 19.86 17.61
C ALA A 34 -2.27 18.86 16.55
N TYR A 35 -3.27 19.26 15.77
CA TYR A 35 -3.81 18.43 14.69
C TYR A 35 -2.87 18.28 13.51
N LYS A 36 -2.19 19.35 13.09
CA LYS A 36 -1.16 19.28 12.06
C LYS A 36 -0.03 18.33 12.46
N ALA A 37 0.42 18.38 13.71
CA ALA A 37 1.44 17.47 14.25
C ALA A 37 0.96 16.01 14.22
N ALA A 38 -0.23 15.74 14.78
CA ALA A 38 -0.79 14.39 14.80
C ALA A 38 -1.10 13.85 13.40
N PHE A 39 -1.55 14.71 12.47
CA PHE A 39 -1.76 14.34 11.07
C PHE A 39 -0.45 13.93 10.40
N LYS A 40 0.64 14.65 10.65
CA LYS A 40 1.97 14.33 10.11
C LYS A 40 2.48 12.98 10.61
N GLU A 41 2.30 12.69 11.89
CA GLU A 41 2.63 11.37 12.46
C GLU A 41 1.78 10.25 11.87
N PHE A 42 0.46 10.48 11.77
CA PHE A 42 -0.44 9.52 11.14
C PHE A 42 -0.06 9.24 9.69
N ALA A 43 0.23 10.28 8.91
CA ALA A 43 0.62 10.17 7.51
C ALA A 43 1.92 9.36 7.36
N ARG A 44 2.94 9.63 8.19
CA ARG A 44 4.19 8.86 8.22
C ARG A 44 3.96 7.38 8.55
N LYS A 45 3.15 7.07 9.57
CA LYS A 45 2.81 5.69 9.94
C LYS A 45 2.08 4.98 8.80
N TYR A 46 1.07 5.64 8.22
CA TYR A 46 0.30 5.10 7.11
C TYR A 46 1.15 4.79 5.88
N ILE A 47 2.11 5.67 5.55
CA ILE A 47 3.05 5.43 4.44
C ILE A 47 3.91 4.21 4.72
N LYS A 48 4.50 4.10 5.93
CA LYS A 48 5.33 2.95 6.32
C LYS A 48 4.56 1.63 6.25
N GLU A 49 3.36 1.58 6.83
CA GLU A 49 2.50 0.38 6.78
C GLU A 49 2.17 -0.01 5.32
N ARG A 50 1.92 0.98 4.47
CA ARG A 50 1.64 0.76 3.05
C ARG A 50 2.87 0.22 2.32
N GLU A 51 4.04 0.76 2.56
CA GLU A 51 5.30 0.27 1.98
C GLU A 51 5.59 -1.19 2.38
N GLU A 52 5.42 -1.51 3.66
CA GLU A 52 5.59 -2.88 4.16
C GLU A 52 4.62 -3.85 3.50
N ARG A 53 3.35 -3.47 3.38
CA ARG A 53 2.34 -4.28 2.68
C ARG A 53 2.71 -4.49 1.22
N LEU A 54 3.13 -3.44 0.51
CA LEU A 54 3.54 -3.54 -0.89
C LEU A 54 4.77 -4.45 -1.07
N LYS A 55 5.75 -4.38 -0.16
CA LYS A 55 6.92 -5.29 -0.15
C LYS A 55 6.50 -6.75 0.09
N LYS A 56 5.58 -7.00 1.02
CA LYS A 56 5.06 -8.37 1.28
C LYS A 56 4.33 -8.94 0.06
N GLU A 57 3.49 -8.15 -0.59
CA GLU A 57 2.76 -8.61 -1.78
C GLU A 57 3.70 -8.83 -2.98
N GLU A 58 4.68 -7.96 -3.19
CA GLU A 58 5.67 -8.14 -4.25
C GLU A 58 6.51 -9.40 -4.05
N THR A 59 7.00 -9.64 -2.83
CA THR A 59 7.77 -10.86 -2.54
C THR A 59 6.93 -12.12 -2.72
N ARG A 60 5.66 -12.10 -2.30
CA ARG A 60 4.71 -13.20 -2.55
C ARG A 60 4.49 -13.43 -4.05
N ALA A 61 4.13 -12.39 -4.80
CA ALA A 61 3.87 -12.49 -6.23
C ALA A 61 5.11 -12.94 -7.02
N THR A 62 6.30 -12.45 -6.65
CA THR A 62 7.57 -12.84 -7.26
C THR A 62 7.88 -14.31 -7.01
N LYS A 63 7.67 -14.82 -5.78
CA LYS A 63 7.86 -16.25 -5.47
C LYS A 63 6.95 -17.13 -6.34
N VAL A 64 5.66 -16.80 -6.42
CA VAL A 64 4.69 -17.54 -7.24
C VAL A 64 5.08 -17.49 -8.72
N LYS A 65 5.50 -16.33 -9.23
CA LYS A 65 5.99 -16.21 -10.61
C LYS A 65 7.20 -17.11 -10.87
N VAL A 66 8.19 -17.12 -9.98
CA VAL A 66 9.39 -17.96 -10.11
C VAL A 66 9.01 -19.45 -10.13
N GLU A 67 8.08 -19.89 -9.30
CA GLU A 67 7.57 -21.26 -9.33
C GLU A 67 6.87 -21.61 -10.64
N LEU A 68 6.02 -20.72 -11.16
CA LEU A 68 5.35 -20.92 -12.46
C LEU A 68 6.34 -20.96 -13.63
N VAL A 69 7.38 -20.12 -13.60
CA VAL A 69 8.45 -20.14 -14.61
C VAL A 69 9.25 -21.44 -14.53
N LYS A 70 9.55 -21.95 -13.33
CA LYS A 70 10.17 -23.27 -13.16
C LYS A 70 9.30 -24.38 -13.73
N LYS A 71 7.99 -24.36 -13.44
CA LYS A 71 7.02 -25.31 -14.00
C LYS A 71 6.98 -25.23 -15.52
N LEU A 72 6.99 -24.02 -16.10
CA LEU A 72 7.01 -23.79 -17.54
C LEU A 72 8.23 -24.42 -18.21
N LYS A 73 9.43 -24.27 -17.60
CA LYS A 73 10.68 -24.83 -18.12
C LYS A 73 10.72 -26.37 -18.12
N GLY A 74 9.93 -27.02 -17.26
CA GLY A 74 9.79 -28.47 -17.22
C GLY A 74 8.56 -29.01 -17.96
N VAL A 75 7.89 -28.19 -18.79
CA VAL A 75 6.74 -28.66 -19.58
C VAL A 75 7.22 -29.40 -20.83
N ASP A 76 7.15 -30.72 -20.78
CA ASP A 76 7.44 -31.61 -21.91
C ASP A 76 6.28 -32.56 -22.22
N GLY A 77 6.36 -33.26 -23.37
CA GLY A 77 5.44 -34.33 -23.77
C GLY A 77 4.26 -33.93 -24.67
N LYS A 78 3.31 -34.86 -24.89
CA LYS A 78 2.13 -34.60 -25.73
C LYS A 78 1.27 -33.47 -25.13
N LYS A 79 0.82 -32.54 -25.97
CA LYS A 79 0.08 -31.31 -25.60
C LYS A 79 0.86 -30.30 -24.75
N TRP A 80 2.21 -30.32 -24.80
CA TRP A 80 3.07 -29.34 -24.10
C TRP A 80 2.66 -27.89 -24.39
N HIS A 81 2.32 -27.57 -25.64
CA HIS A 81 1.89 -26.23 -26.07
C HIS A 81 0.65 -25.72 -25.32
N LEU A 82 -0.32 -26.59 -25.00
CA LEU A 82 -1.51 -26.20 -24.22
C LEU A 82 -1.16 -25.92 -22.76
N LYS A 83 -0.31 -26.76 -22.16
CA LYS A 83 0.16 -26.59 -20.78
C LYS A 83 1.03 -25.33 -20.65
N ALA A 84 1.94 -25.10 -21.60
CA ALA A 84 2.77 -23.91 -21.68
C ALA A 84 1.92 -22.64 -21.88
N LYS A 85 0.93 -22.67 -22.77
CA LYS A 85 0.00 -21.54 -22.99
C LYS A 85 -0.78 -21.18 -21.72
N LYS A 86 -1.23 -22.16 -20.95
CA LYS A 86 -1.91 -21.92 -19.67
C LYS A 86 -0.98 -21.24 -18.66
N LEU A 87 0.22 -21.79 -18.47
CA LEU A 87 1.22 -21.23 -17.55
C LEU A 87 1.65 -19.82 -17.96
N ASN A 88 1.87 -19.56 -19.26
CA ASN A 88 2.20 -18.23 -19.76
C ASN A 88 1.10 -17.19 -19.48
N ARG A 89 -0.19 -17.58 -19.55
CA ARG A 89 -1.30 -16.69 -19.17
C ARG A 89 -1.26 -16.34 -17.68
N GLU A 90 -0.98 -17.33 -16.82
CA GLU A 90 -0.87 -17.11 -15.38
C GLU A 90 0.34 -16.23 -15.03
N ILE A 91 1.48 -16.45 -15.67
CA ILE A 91 2.68 -15.61 -15.55
C ILE A 91 2.38 -14.17 -16.00
N GLY A 92 1.75 -13.98 -17.17
CA GLY A 92 1.40 -12.65 -17.67
C GLY A 92 0.43 -11.87 -16.76
N ARG A 93 -0.49 -12.57 -16.08
CA ARG A 93 -1.35 -11.96 -15.04
C ARG A 93 -0.53 -11.49 -13.84
N LEU A 94 0.44 -12.29 -13.39
CA LEU A 94 1.34 -11.89 -12.31
C LEU A 94 2.24 -10.72 -12.71
N ASP A 95 2.71 -10.67 -13.96
CA ASP A 95 3.50 -9.55 -14.48
C ASP A 95 2.70 -8.25 -14.48
N SER A 96 1.44 -8.31 -14.92
CA SER A 96 0.52 -7.17 -14.89
C SER A 96 0.24 -6.72 -13.45
N TYR A 97 0.12 -7.66 -12.52
CA TYR A 97 -0.04 -7.37 -11.10
C TYR A 97 1.21 -6.73 -10.48
N LEU A 98 2.40 -7.24 -10.78
CA LEU A 98 3.67 -6.67 -10.33
C LEU A 98 3.87 -5.25 -10.86
N ALA A 99 3.51 -4.98 -12.12
CA ALA A 99 3.52 -3.63 -12.68
C ALA A 99 2.57 -2.68 -11.93
N SER A 100 1.38 -3.18 -11.57
CA SER A 100 0.41 -2.41 -10.77
C SER A 100 0.91 -2.12 -9.35
N LEU A 101 1.64 -3.08 -8.74
CA LEU A 101 2.31 -2.89 -7.46
C LEU A 101 3.43 -1.85 -7.57
N GLN A 102 4.21 -1.87 -8.64
CA GLN A 102 5.26 -0.88 -8.90
C GLN A 102 4.69 0.53 -9.02
N GLN A 103 3.61 0.73 -9.81
CA GLN A 103 2.90 2.01 -9.86
C GLN A 103 2.38 2.43 -8.47
N SER A 104 1.91 1.49 -7.66
CA SER A 104 1.45 1.77 -6.30
C SER A 104 2.59 2.19 -5.38
N LYS A 105 3.80 1.65 -5.56
CA LYS A 105 5.01 2.08 -4.84
C LYS A 105 5.41 3.50 -5.24
N GLU A 106 5.42 3.81 -6.53
CA GLU A 106 5.73 5.15 -7.03
C GLU A 106 4.76 6.20 -6.48
N ARG A 107 3.44 5.89 -6.49
CA ARG A 107 2.43 6.73 -5.84
C ARG A 107 2.68 6.91 -4.35
N THR A 108 3.11 5.87 -3.65
CA THR A 108 3.43 5.93 -2.21
C THR A 108 4.68 6.77 -1.95
N LYS A 109 5.70 6.67 -2.82
CA LYS A 109 6.90 7.51 -2.77
C LYS A 109 6.59 8.98 -3.00
N ASN A 110 5.70 9.29 -3.96
CA ASN A 110 5.26 10.67 -4.19
C ASN A 110 4.47 11.21 -2.99
N LEU A 111 3.54 10.43 -2.43
CA LEU A 111 2.83 10.78 -1.20
C LEU A 111 3.78 11.02 -0.02
N SER A 112 4.91 10.30 0.05
CA SER A 112 5.91 10.53 1.09
C SER A 112 6.69 11.84 0.93
N LYS A 113 6.78 12.40 -0.28
CA LYS A 113 7.43 13.70 -0.51
C LYS A 113 6.50 14.87 -0.15
N GLU A 114 5.19 14.65 -0.19
CA GLU A 114 4.15 15.65 0.08
C GLU A 114 3.80 15.79 1.57
N VAL A 115 4.32 14.90 2.44
CA VAL A 115 4.03 14.82 3.90
C VAL A 115 5.20 15.34 4.74
#